data_AF-A0A257EKJ8-F1
#
_entry.id   AF-A0A257EKJ8-F1
#
_cell.length_a   1.000
_cell.length_b   1.000
_cell.length_c   1.000
_cell.angle_alpha   90.00
_cell.angle_beta   90.00
_cell.angle_gamma   90.00
#
_symmetry.space_group_name_H-M   'P 1'
#
loop_
_entity.id
_entity.type
_entity.pdbx_description
1 polymer ?
#
loop_
_entity_poly.entity_id
_entity_poly.type
_entity_poly.pdbx_seq_one_letter_code
_entity_poly.pdbx_strand_id
1 'polypeptide(L)'
;MNDIDAVIARNDARMDRMAHAEAMQLSRAKRRQRGVARTTARVGRAMMVGGGIVVALLLWGLLVSPIGVTVLVLAVLFGLFAMVGAASWEKPLPKPSAVADAPALLPAATDAWLDRQRRQMPLLAAPQVDAISAKLATLEQQLAQVPPADPIAQDLSRLLGRHLPELVESYTRVPAEQRKRTIDSDGRTLESTLVEGLKVVDAELDRASNQLAAADRDALLVQGKFLESRYGSDRAIEG
;
A
#
# COMPACT_ATOMS: atom_id res chain seq x y z
N MET A 1 15.91 -25.79 -41.45
CA MET A 1 15.52 -25.14 -40.19
C MET A 1 16.51 -25.61 -39.14
N ASN A 2 17.44 -24.74 -38.71
CA ASN A 2 18.62 -25.15 -37.95
C ASN A 2 18.26 -25.39 -36.48
N ASP A 3 18.88 -26.42 -35.87
CA ASP A 3 18.72 -26.79 -34.45
C ASP A 3 19.08 -25.63 -33.51
N ILE A 4 19.98 -24.75 -33.95
CA ILE A 4 20.40 -23.53 -33.25
C ILE A 4 19.22 -22.55 -33.10
N ASP A 5 18.37 -22.40 -34.12
CA ASP A 5 17.21 -21.49 -34.07
C ASP A 5 16.17 -21.98 -33.06
N ALA A 6 16.01 -23.30 -32.94
CA ALA A 6 15.12 -23.93 -31.98
C ALA A 6 15.64 -23.84 -30.54
N VAL A 7 16.95 -23.79 -30.34
CA VAL A 7 17.57 -23.57 -29.03
C VAL A 7 17.45 -22.10 -28.61
N ILE A 8 17.66 -21.16 -29.53
CA ILE A 8 17.52 -19.71 -29.27
C ILE A 8 16.06 -19.38 -28.90
N ALA A 9 15.09 -19.84 -29.69
CA ALA A 9 13.67 -19.61 -29.40
C ALA A 9 13.21 -20.18 -28.04
N ARG A 10 13.80 -21.31 -27.62
CA ARG A 10 13.49 -21.95 -26.33
C ARG A 10 14.13 -21.22 -25.15
N ASN A 11 15.27 -20.57 -25.38
CA ASN A 11 15.96 -19.75 -24.39
C ASN A 11 15.28 -18.39 -24.22
N ASP A 12 14.87 -17.74 -25.30
CA ASP A 12 14.13 -16.47 -25.27
C ASP A 12 12.82 -16.60 -24.50
N ALA A 13 12.05 -17.66 -24.76
CA ALA A 13 10.82 -17.93 -24.00
C ALA A 13 11.08 -18.22 -22.50
N ARG A 14 12.30 -18.61 -22.12
CA ARG A 14 12.70 -18.84 -20.72
C ARG A 14 13.14 -17.54 -20.06
N MET A 15 13.87 -16.70 -20.80
CA MET A 15 14.34 -15.39 -20.37
C MET A 15 13.19 -14.40 -20.21
N ASP A 16 12.18 -14.41 -21.10
CA ASP A 16 10.99 -13.55 -20.94
C ASP A 16 10.22 -13.86 -19.66
N ARG A 17 10.08 -15.15 -19.32
CA ARG A 17 9.43 -15.57 -18.06
C ARG A 17 10.24 -15.13 -16.83
N MET A 18 11.57 -15.14 -16.91
CA MET A 18 12.44 -14.68 -15.83
C MET A 18 12.46 -13.16 -15.72
N ALA A 19 12.46 -12.43 -16.83
CA ALA A 19 12.41 -10.97 -16.87
C ALA A 19 11.09 -10.43 -16.28
N HIS A 20 9.96 -11.08 -16.58
CA HIS A 20 8.68 -10.73 -15.95
C HIS A 20 8.66 -11.03 -14.44
N ALA A 21 9.28 -12.14 -14.01
CA ALA A 21 9.40 -12.47 -12.59
C ALA A 21 10.33 -11.51 -11.83
N GLU A 22 11.46 -11.11 -12.43
CA GLU A 22 12.40 -10.13 -11.87
C GLU A 22 11.81 -8.72 -11.83
N ALA A 23 11.07 -8.29 -12.85
CA ALA A 23 10.36 -7.00 -12.85
C ALA A 23 9.33 -6.92 -11.70
N MET A 24 8.66 -8.04 -11.41
CA MET A 24 7.72 -8.17 -10.29
C MET A 24 8.45 -8.22 -8.92
N GLN A 25 9.68 -8.73 -8.85
CA GLN A 25 10.48 -8.74 -7.63
C GLN A 25 11.16 -7.38 -7.34
N LEU A 26 11.64 -6.69 -8.37
CA LEU A 26 12.26 -5.37 -8.25
C LEU A 26 11.26 -4.28 -7.84
N SER A 27 10.00 -4.40 -8.29
CA SER A 27 8.89 -3.54 -7.83
C SER A 27 8.50 -3.81 -6.37
N ARG A 28 8.58 -5.06 -5.89
CA ARG A 28 8.44 -5.42 -4.46
C ARG A 28 9.56 -4.82 -3.60
N ALA A 29 10.81 -4.84 -4.09
CA ALA A 29 11.96 -4.26 -3.38
C ALA A 29 11.87 -2.72 -3.26
N LYS A 30 11.46 -2.03 -4.33
CA LYS A 30 11.31 -0.56 -4.32
C LYS A 30 10.16 -0.07 -3.42
N ARG A 31 9.05 -0.82 -3.29
CA ARG A 31 7.97 -0.48 -2.34
C ARG A 31 8.43 -0.55 -0.89
N ARG A 32 9.25 -1.55 -0.54
CA ARG A 32 9.80 -1.71 0.82
C ARG A 32 10.68 -0.53 1.23
N GLN A 33 11.46 0.05 0.31
CA GLN A 33 12.29 1.23 0.61
C GLN A 33 11.49 2.51 0.82
N ARG A 34 10.39 2.73 0.08
CA ARG A 34 9.56 3.94 0.23
C ARG A 34 8.78 3.99 1.55
N GLY A 35 8.40 2.83 2.10
CA GLY A 35 7.82 2.73 3.44
C GLY A 35 8.82 3.05 4.56
N VAL A 36 10.08 2.62 4.40
CA VAL A 36 11.14 2.79 5.41
C VAL A 36 11.64 4.26 5.48
N ALA A 37 11.65 4.97 4.35
CA ALA A 37 12.07 6.38 4.31
C ALA A 37 11.14 7.35 5.07
N ARG A 38 9.85 7.02 5.20
CA ARG A 38 8.89 7.82 6.00
C ARG A 38 8.94 7.48 7.50
N THR A 39 9.43 6.29 7.86
CA THR A 39 9.65 5.89 9.26
C THR A 39 10.97 6.43 9.83
N THR A 40 12.03 6.58 9.02
CA THR A 40 13.33 7.08 9.50
C THR A 40 13.28 8.56 9.95
N ALA A 41 12.49 9.41 9.29
CA ALA A 41 12.34 10.82 9.67
C ALA A 41 11.59 11.02 11.01
N ARG A 42 10.76 10.05 11.43
CA ARG A 42 10.06 10.07 12.73
C ARG A 42 10.92 9.46 13.84
N VAL A 43 11.70 8.42 13.54
CA VAL A 43 12.69 7.85 14.47
C VAL A 43 13.82 8.84 14.75
N GLY A 44 14.24 9.63 13.75
CA GLY A 44 15.28 10.66 13.92
C GLY A 44 14.93 11.73 14.97
N ARG A 45 13.65 12.17 15.05
CA ARG A 45 13.20 13.12 16.08
C ARG A 45 13.11 12.50 17.48
N ALA A 46 12.69 11.23 17.58
CA ALA A 46 12.66 10.51 18.85
C ALA A 46 14.09 10.24 19.38
N MET A 47 15.04 9.91 18.50
CA MET A 47 16.46 9.79 18.82
C MET A 47 17.08 11.13 19.23
N MET A 48 16.65 12.25 18.65
CA MET A 48 17.16 13.58 19.02
C MET A 48 16.71 14.01 20.43
N VAL A 49 15.46 13.75 20.81
CA VAL A 49 14.95 14.03 22.16
C VAL A 49 15.56 13.09 23.19
N GLY A 50 15.64 11.79 22.90
CA GLY A 50 16.28 10.81 23.78
C GLY A 50 17.79 11.04 23.95
N GLY A 51 18.48 11.36 22.85
CA GLY A 51 19.91 11.68 22.86
C GLY A 51 20.24 12.96 23.64
N GLY A 52 19.39 13.99 23.54
CA GLY A 52 19.55 15.22 24.32
C GLY A 52 19.49 15.00 25.84
N ILE A 53 18.58 14.12 26.29
CA ILE A 53 18.45 13.76 27.72
C ILE A 53 19.68 12.98 28.20
N VAL A 54 20.21 12.05 27.39
CA VAL A 54 21.43 11.31 27.72
C VAL A 54 22.65 12.23 27.81
N VAL A 55 22.79 13.20 26.88
CA VAL A 55 23.88 14.18 26.91
C VAL A 55 23.76 15.11 28.13
N ALA A 56 22.56 15.56 28.48
CA ALA A 56 22.34 16.38 29.67
C ALA A 56 22.69 15.64 30.97
N LEU A 57 22.32 14.35 31.08
CA LEU A 57 22.64 13.51 32.24
C LEU A 57 24.13 13.15 32.31
N LEU A 58 24.78 12.95 31.16
CA LEU A 58 26.24 12.76 31.06
C LEU A 58 27.00 13.99 31.58
N LEU A 59 26.60 15.19 31.16
CA LEU A 59 27.22 16.44 31.61
C LEU A 59 26.99 16.69 33.12
N TRP A 60 25.80 16.35 33.62
CA TRP A 60 25.47 16.46 35.05
C TRP A 60 26.23 15.42 35.91
N GLY A 61 26.37 14.19 35.42
CA GLY A 61 27.09 13.10 36.09
C GLY A 61 28.62 13.29 36.11
N LEU A 62 29.19 14.05 35.16
CA LEU A 62 30.61 14.38 35.14
C LEU A 62 31.00 15.40 36.23
N LEU A 63 30.03 16.19 36.71
CA LEU A 63 30.26 17.26 37.68
C LEU A 63 30.18 16.79 39.15
N VAL A 64 29.56 15.64 39.42
CA VAL A 64 29.35 15.11 40.78
C VAL A 64 29.82 13.65 40.86
N SER A 65 30.97 13.43 41.49
CA SER A 65 31.55 12.12 41.86
C SER A 65 30.55 11.24 42.67
N PRO A 66 30.87 9.98 43.04
CA PRO A 66 30.90 8.74 42.26
C PRO A 66 29.51 8.19 41.89
N ILE A 67 28.43 8.96 42.06
CA ILE A 67 27.04 8.56 41.72
C ILE A 67 26.81 8.55 40.19
N GLY A 68 27.70 9.19 39.42
CA GLY A 68 27.59 9.35 37.97
C GLY A 68 27.50 8.04 37.19
N VAL A 69 28.14 6.95 37.64
CA VAL A 69 28.11 5.66 36.92
C VAL A 69 26.73 5.00 37.04
N THR A 70 26.08 5.07 38.20
CA THR A 70 24.73 4.53 38.39
C THR A 70 23.70 5.29 37.55
N VAL A 71 23.83 6.62 37.49
CA VAL A 71 22.97 7.48 36.65
C VAL A 71 23.21 7.22 35.17
N LEU A 72 24.47 7.04 34.75
CA LEU A 72 24.84 6.66 33.38
C LEU A 72 24.18 5.33 32.97
N VAL A 73 24.32 4.29 33.79
CA VAL A 73 23.75 2.97 33.50
C VAL A 73 22.22 3.04 33.43
N LEU A 74 21.57 3.73 34.36
CA LEU A 74 20.11 3.91 34.33
C LEU A 74 19.66 4.72 33.10
N ALA A 75 20.40 5.75 32.70
CA ALA A 75 20.10 6.53 31.49
C ALA A 75 20.25 5.69 30.21
N VAL A 76 21.27 4.83 30.14
CA VAL A 76 21.47 3.90 29.02
C VAL A 76 20.37 2.84 28.99
N LEU A 77 20.01 2.24 30.13
CA LEU A 77 18.94 1.25 30.19
C LEU A 77 17.57 1.87 29.89
N PHE A 78 17.29 3.07 30.40
CA PHE A 78 16.06 3.77 30.08
C PHE A 78 16.02 4.22 28.62
N GLY A 79 17.15 4.65 28.05
CA GLY A 79 17.28 4.94 26.62
C GLY A 79 17.06 3.71 25.74
N LEU A 80 17.62 2.56 26.13
CA LEU A 80 17.42 1.28 25.45
C LEU A 80 15.96 0.82 25.58
N PHE A 81 15.37 0.94 26.77
CA PHE A 81 13.97 0.60 27.04
C PHE A 81 13.01 1.53 26.29
N ALA A 82 13.31 2.83 26.20
CA ALA A 82 12.55 3.78 25.40
C ALA A 82 12.71 3.52 23.90
N MET A 83 13.89 3.09 23.44
CA MET A 83 14.13 2.73 22.04
C MET A 83 13.37 1.45 21.65
N VAL A 84 13.39 0.44 22.52
CA VAL A 84 12.62 -0.79 22.35
C VAL A 84 11.12 -0.49 22.47
N GLY A 85 10.70 0.26 23.48
CA GLY A 85 9.31 0.65 23.70
C GLY A 85 8.74 1.50 22.57
N ALA A 86 9.51 2.43 22.00
CA ALA A 86 9.11 3.21 20.83
C ALA A 86 9.02 2.37 19.54
N ALA A 87 9.84 1.34 19.40
CA ALA A 87 9.75 0.37 18.30
C ALA A 87 8.56 -0.60 18.47
N SER A 88 8.20 -0.93 19.71
CA SER A 88 7.06 -1.79 20.06
C SER A 88 5.72 -1.04 20.10
N TRP A 89 5.74 0.29 20.26
CA TRP A 89 4.55 1.14 20.08
C TRP A 89 4.26 1.28 18.59
N GLU A 90 3.72 0.22 17.99
CA GLU A 90 3.04 0.31 16.71
C GLU A 90 1.89 1.30 16.86
N LYS A 91 2.08 2.57 16.47
CA LYS A 91 0.96 3.49 16.36
C LYS A 91 -0.07 2.82 15.45
N PRO A 92 -1.33 2.66 15.90
CA PRO A 92 -2.38 2.19 15.00
C PRO A 92 -2.43 3.21 13.86
N LEU A 93 -2.07 2.79 12.64
CA LEU A 93 -2.36 3.61 11.49
C LEU A 93 -3.87 3.80 11.47
N PRO A 94 -4.36 5.02 11.19
CA PRO A 94 -5.79 5.27 11.10
C PRO A 94 -6.41 4.24 10.16
N LYS A 95 -7.55 3.66 10.56
CA LYS A 95 -8.32 2.77 9.67
C LYS A 95 -8.59 3.51 8.36
N PRO A 96 -8.72 2.82 7.22
CA PRO A 96 -9.10 3.46 5.95
C PRO A 96 -10.35 4.35 6.09
N SER A 97 -11.29 3.96 6.95
CA SER A 97 -12.49 4.75 7.28
C SER A 97 -12.21 6.13 7.89
N ALA A 98 -11.08 6.33 8.56
CA ALA A 98 -10.73 7.61 9.19
C ALA A 98 -10.21 8.65 8.18
N VAL A 99 -9.95 8.24 6.93
CA VAL A 99 -9.51 9.12 5.85
C VAL A 99 -10.57 9.18 4.75
N ALA A 100 -11.79 8.68 5.00
CA ALA A 100 -12.86 8.54 4.00
C ALA A 100 -13.24 9.87 3.29
N ASP A 101 -13.02 11.01 3.95
CA ASP A 101 -13.27 12.34 3.39
C ASP A 101 -12.19 12.80 2.39
N ALA A 102 -11.08 12.08 2.30
CA ALA A 102 -9.95 12.36 1.42
C ALA A 102 -9.69 11.17 0.46
N PRO A 103 -10.44 11.09 -0.67
CA PRO A 103 -10.36 9.97 -1.62
C PRO A 103 -8.93 9.69 -2.12
N ALA A 104 -8.13 10.73 -2.36
CA ALA A 104 -6.75 10.59 -2.87
C ALA A 104 -5.79 9.89 -1.89
N LEU A 105 -6.05 9.96 -0.58
CA LEU A 105 -5.20 9.33 0.45
C LEU A 105 -5.65 7.91 0.80
N LEU A 106 -6.87 7.54 0.38
CA LEU A 106 -7.49 6.26 0.73
C LEU A 106 -6.74 5.05 0.19
N PRO A 107 -6.30 5.01 -1.08
CA PRO A 107 -5.59 3.84 -1.61
C PRO A 107 -4.32 3.50 -0.81
N ALA A 108 -3.55 4.52 -0.43
CA ALA A 108 -2.33 4.35 0.37
C ALA A 108 -2.64 3.92 1.83
N ALA A 109 -3.70 4.46 2.43
CA ALA A 109 -4.14 4.06 3.77
C ALA A 109 -4.63 2.61 3.78
N THR A 110 -5.37 2.19 2.75
CA THR A 110 -5.87 0.83 2.59
C THR A 110 -4.77 -0.17 2.32
N ASP A 111 -3.77 0.16 1.49
CA ASP A 111 -2.61 -0.72 1.25
C ASP A 111 -1.84 -1.01 2.55
N ALA A 112 -1.56 0.05 3.33
CA ALA A 112 -0.87 -0.08 4.61
C ALA A 112 -1.69 -0.85 5.67
N TRP A 113 -3.01 -0.74 5.62
CA TRP A 113 -3.90 -1.50 6.50
C TRP A 113 -3.97 -2.98 6.09
N LEU A 114 -4.09 -3.28 4.79
CA LEU A 114 -4.09 -4.65 4.25
C LEU A 114 -2.79 -5.39 4.58
N ASP A 115 -1.64 -4.74 4.44
CA ASP A 115 -0.33 -5.34 4.76
C ASP A 115 -0.24 -5.80 6.22
N ARG A 116 -0.83 -5.04 7.16
CA ARG A 116 -0.93 -5.45 8.57
C ARG A 116 -1.87 -6.64 8.77
N GLN A 117 -2.99 -6.67 8.05
CA GLN A 117 -3.97 -7.76 8.15
C GLN A 117 -3.50 -9.07 7.51
N ARG A 118 -2.49 -9.01 6.63
CA ARG A 118 -1.91 -10.16 5.93
C ARG A 118 -1.56 -11.34 6.85
N ARG A 119 -1.12 -11.08 8.09
CA ARG A 119 -0.79 -12.12 9.09
C ARG A 119 -2.00 -12.88 9.64
N GLN A 120 -3.19 -12.28 9.58
CA GLN A 120 -4.44 -12.85 10.12
C GLN A 120 -5.28 -13.55 9.05
N MET A 121 -4.90 -13.39 7.79
CA MET A 121 -5.56 -13.95 6.61
C MET A 121 -5.09 -15.38 6.29
N PRO A 122 -5.93 -16.19 5.63
CA PRO A 122 -5.54 -17.52 5.18
C PRO A 122 -4.51 -17.41 4.05
N LEU A 123 -3.63 -18.40 3.93
CA LEU A 123 -2.58 -18.41 2.92
C LEU A 123 -3.14 -18.30 1.48
N LEU A 124 -4.32 -18.87 1.25
CA LEU A 124 -5.00 -18.86 -0.05
C LEU A 124 -5.43 -17.46 -0.51
N ALA A 125 -5.60 -16.50 0.41
CA ALA A 125 -5.99 -15.13 0.09
C ALA A 125 -4.81 -14.21 -0.27
N ALA A 126 -3.57 -14.64 -0.02
CA ALA A 126 -2.38 -13.83 -0.27
C ALA A 126 -2.26 -13.32 -1.72
N PRO A 127 -2.53 -14.14 -2.77
CA PRO A 127 -2.47 -13.66 -4.15
C PRO A 127 -3.48 -12.55 -4.45
N GLN A 128 -4.71 -12.65 -3.93
CA GLN A 128 -5.75 -11.64 -4.14
C GLN A 128 -5.41 -10.33 -3.44
N VAL A 129 -4.87 -10.40 -2.22
CA VAL A 129 -4.40 -9.20 -1.50
C VAL A 129 -3.26 -8.53 -2.25
N ASP A 130 -2.28 -9.30 -2.73
CA ASP A 130 -1.16 -8.77 -3.51
C ASP A 130 -1.65 -8.10 -4.82
N ALA A 131 -2.67 -8.66 -5.49
CA ALA A 131 -3.29 -8.08 -6.68
C ALA A 131 -3.99 -6.74 -6.37
N ILE A 132 -4.78 -6.70 -5.30
CA ILE A 132 -5.43 -5.47 -4.82
C ILE A 132 -4.38 -4.41 -4.50
N SER A 133 -3.34 -4.74 -3.74
CA SER A 133 -2.22 -3.84 -3.40
C SER A 133 -1.50 -3.27 -4.64
N ALA A 134 -1.38 -4.06 -5.71
CA ALA A 134 -0.82 -3.58 -6.97
C ALA A 134 -1.72 -2.50 -7.59
N LYS A 135 -3.03 -2.76 -7.67
CA LYS A 135 -4.02 -1.83 -8.23
C LYS A 135 -4.17 -0.55 -7.40
N LEU A 136 -4.10 -0.66 -6.07
CA LEU A 136 -4.18 0.50 -5.17
C LEU A 136 -3.11 1.56 -5.45
N ALA A 137 -1.88 1.16 -5.85
CA ALA A 137 -0.86 2.15 -6.20
C ALA A 137 -1.11 2.84 -7.54
N THR A 138 -1.75 2.16 -8.49
CA THR A 138 -2.20 2.80 -9.74
C THR A 138 -3.34 3.78 -9.44
N LEU A 139 -4.31 3.35 -8.63
CA LEU A 139 -5.45 4.17 -8.21
C LEU A 139 -5.00 5.41 -7.41
N GLU A 140 -3.95 5.31 -6.59
CA GLU A 140 -3.36 6.46 -5.89
C GLU A 140 -2.98 7.59 -6.86
N GLN A 141 -2.36 7.25 -8.00
CA GLN A 141 -1.94 8.23 -9.00
C GLN A 141 -3.12 8.78 -9.81
N GLN A 142 -4.13 7.95 -10.08
CA GLN A 142 -5.34 8.36 -10.81
C GLN A 142 -6.20 9.29 -9.95
N LEU A 143 -6.46 8.93 -8.68
CA LEU A 143 -7.27 9.74 -7.77
C LEU A 143 -6.62 11.05 -7.37
N ALA A 144 -5.28 11.16 -7.46
CA ALA A 144 -4.59 12.42 -7.23
C ALA A 144 -4.93 13.49 -8.28
N GLN A 145 -5.43 13.09 -9.46
CA GLN A 145 -5.77 14.00 -10.57
C GLN A 145 -7.28 14.27 -10.66
N VAL A 146 -8.10 13.48 -9.97
CA VAL A 146 -9.56 13.54 -10.01
C VAL A 146 -10.10 14.40 -8.86
N PRO A 147 -11.09 15.28 -9.09
CA PRO A 147 -11.73 16.04 -8.02
C PRO A 147 -12.37 15.13 -6.95
N PRO A 148 -12.29 15.47 -5.65
CA PRO A 148 -12.91 14.67 -4.59
C PRO A 148 -14.43 14.51 -4.70
N ALA A 149 -15.09 15.41 -5.42
CA ALA A 149 -16.54 15.38 -5.66
C ALA A 149 -16.95 14.40 -6.79
N ASP A 150 -16.00 13.77 -7.47
CA ASP A 150 -16.29 12.82 -8.55
C ASP A 150 -17.06 11.59 -8.01
N PRO A 151 -18.17 11.19 -8.64
CA PRO A 151 -18.95 10.03 -8.22
C PRO A 151 -18.13 8.74 -8.12
N ILE A 152 -17.19 8.51 -9.04
CA ILE A 152 -16.37 7.30 -9.07
C ILE A 152 -15.35 7.33 -7.93
N ALA A 153 -14.77 8.50 -7.63
CA ALA A 153 -13.87 8.67 -6.49
C ALA A 153 -14.60 8.45 -5.15
N GLN A 154 -15.85 8.88 -5.03
CA GLN A 154 -16.68 8.63 -3.84
C GLN A 154 -17.05 7.16 -3.68
N ASP A 155 -17.41 6.48 -4.75
CA ASP A 155 -17.77 5.06 -4.69
C ASP A 155 -16.56 4.20 -4.32
N LEU A 156 -15.41 4.47 -4.94
CA LEU A 156 -14.14 3.85 -4.57
C LEU A 156 -13.78 4.11 -3.10
N SER A 157 -14.07 5.31 -2.60
CA SER A 157 -13.83 5.65 -1.20
C SER A 157 -14.69 4.83 -0.24
N ARG A 158 -15.93 4.51 -0.62
CA ARG A 158 -16.80 3.62 0.17
C ARG A 158 -16.32 2.18 0.10
N LEU A 159 -15.91 1.71 -1.08
CA LEU A 159 -15.36 0.37 -1.28
C LEU A 159 -14.12 0.15 -0.39
N LEU A 160 -13.16 1.07 -0.46
CA LEU A 160 -11.89 0.95 0.27
C LEU A 160 -11.99 1.33 1.75
N GLY A 161 -12.86 2.29 2.09
CA GLY A 161 -13.01 2.81 3.45
C GLY A 161 -13.95 1.98 4.33
N ARG A 162 -14.94 1.30 3.73
CA ARG A 162 -15.99 0.57 4.46
C ARG A 162 -16.05 -0.90 4.06
N HIS A 163 -16.34 -1.20 2.80
CA HIS A 163 -16.69 -2.56 2.37
C HIS A 163 -15.53 -3.55 2.49
N LEU A 164 -14.35 -3.18 1.99
CA LEU A 164 -13.16 -4.03 2.08
C LEU A 164 -12.73 -4.24 3.53
N PRO A 165 -12.61 -3.20 4.39
CA PRO A 165 -12.34 -3.39 5.81
C PRO A 165 -13.36 -4.28 6.51
N GLU A 166 -14.65 -4.07 6.25
CA GLU A 166 -15.75 -4.85 6.83
C GLU A 166 -15.70 -6.34 6.46
N LEU A 167 -15.36 -6.66 5.21
CA LEU A 167 -15.19 -8.04 4.75
C LEU A 167 -14.11 -8.77 5.55
N VAL A 168 -12.94 -8.16 5.69
CA VAL A 168 -11.81 -8.75 6.42
C VAL A 168 -12.09 -8.79 7.92
N GLU A 169 -12.65 -7.73 8.50
CA GLU A 169 -13.02 -7.69 9.92
C GLU A 169 -14.07 -8.75 10.26
N SER A 170 -15.03 -9.01 9.36
CA SER A 170 -16.03 -10.06 9.53
C SER A 170 -15.39 -11.45 9.58
N TYR A 171 -14.38 -11.69 8.75
CA TYR A 171 -13.60 -12.93 8.78
C TYR A 171 -12.74 -13.06 10.04
N THR A 172 -12.06 -12.00 10.47
CA THR A 172 -11.17 -12.04 11.66
C THR A 172 -11.93 -12.04 12.98
N ARG A 173 -13.19 -11.57 13.01
CA ARG A 173 -14.09 -11.66 14.17
C ARG A 173 -14.39 -13.10 14.58
N VAL A 174 -14.36 -14.03 13.62
CA VAL A 174 -14.56 -15.46 13.91
C VAL A 174 -13.26 -16.07 14.44
N PRO A 175 -13.25 -16.68 15.65
CA PRO A 175 -12.06 -17.33 16.21
C PRO A 175 -11.47 -18.38 15.26
N ALA A 176 -10.13 -18.52 15.24
CA ALA A 176 -9.41 -19.43 14.35
C ALA A 176 -9.91 -20.89 14.39
N GLU A 177 -10.24 -21.39 15.58
CA GLU A 177 -10.75 -22.74 15.78
C GLU A 177 -12.14 -22.95 15.15
N GLN A 178 -12.97 -21.92 15.17
CA GLN A 178 -14.31 -21.96 14.58
C GLN A 178 -14.25 -21.78 13.07
N ARG A 179 -13.30 -20.98 12.55
CA ARG A 179 -13.13 -20.75 11.10
C ARG A 179 -12.94 -22.05 10.31
N LYS A 180 -12.18 -23.00 10.86
CA LYS A 180 -11.89 -24.29 10.22
C LYS A 180 -13.07 -25.26 10.22
N ARG A 181 -14.00 -25.09 11.16
CA ARG A 181 -15.13 -26.01 11.39
C ARG A 181 -16.45 -25.48 10.84
N THR A 182 -16.53 -24.17 10.61
CA THR A 182 -17.74 -23.52 10.11
C THR A 182 -17.81 -23.66 8.60
N ILE A 183 -18.86 -24.34 8.17
CA ILE A 183 -19.27 -24.44 6.78
C ILE A 183 -20.56 -23.62 6.67
N ASP A 184 -20.60 -22.72 5.71
CA ASP A 184 -21.76 -21.86 5.46
C ASP A 184 -22.95 -22.69 4.93
N SER A 185 -24.14 -22.10 4.88
CA SER A 185 -25.35 -22.76 4.36
C SER A 185 -25.16 -23.32 2.94
N ASP A 186 -24.30 -22.68 2.15
CA ASP A 186 -23.99 -23.06 0.77
C ASP A 186 -22.91 -24.15 0.65
N GLY A 187 -22.45 -24.74 1.77
CA GLY A 187 -21.37 -25.74 1.77
C GLY A 187 -19.96 -25.17 1.60
N ARG A 188 -19.82 -23.84 1.57
CA ARG A 188 -18.53 -23.14 1.41
C ARG A 188 -17.84 -22.91 2.75
N THR A 189 -16.52 -22.89 2.76
CA THR A 189 -15.74 -22.51 3.94
C THR A 189 -15.67 -20.99 4.07
N LEU A 190 -15.45 -20.49 5.29
CA LEU A 190 -15.22 -19.06 5.52
C LEU A 190 -13.99 -18.54 4.75
N GLU A 191 -12.97 -19.38 4.58
CA GLU A 191 -11.78 -19.05 3.80
C GLU A 191 -12.11 -18.83 2.31
N SER A 192 -12.88 -19.73 1.70
CA SER A 192 -13.26 -19.57 0.29
C SER A 192 -14.18 -18.37 0.08
N THR A 193 -15.05 -18.09 1.06
CA THR A 193 -15.93 -16.91 1.06
C THR A 193 -15.13 -15.60 1.10
N LEU A 194 -14.09 -15.52 1.95
CA LEU A 194 -13.19 -14.37 1.98
C LEU A 194 -12.48 -14.20 0.63
N VAL A 195 -11.92 -15.27 0.08
CA VAL A 195 -11.20 -15.23 -1.20
C VAL A 195 -12.12 -14.73 -2.32
N GLU A 196 -13.37 -15.21 -2.37
CA GLU A 196 -14.33 -14.78 -3.38
C GLU A 196 -14.73 -13.31 -3.20
N GLY A 197 -14.97 -12.87 -1.96
CA GLY A 197 -15.20 -11.46 -1.66
C GLY A 197 -14.04 -10.56 -2.10
N LEU A 198 -12.79 -10.99 -1.87
CA LEU A 198 -11.61 -10.25 -2.33
C LEU A 198 -11.52 -10.19 -3.86
N LYS A 199 -11.89 -11.24 -4.59
CA LYS A 199 -11.96 -11.20 -6.06
C LYS A 199 -13.01 -10.21 -6.56
N VAL A 200 -14.16 -10.13 -5.90
CA VAL A 200 -15.20 -9.15 -6.25
C VAL A 200 -14.66 -7.73 -6.08
N VAL A 201 -13.96 -7.46 -4.97
CA VAL A 201 -13.32 -6.15 -4.76
C VAL A 201 -12.26 -5.88 -5.82
N ASP A 202 -11.42 -6.86 -6.15
CA ASP A 202 -10.39 -6.73 -7.20
C ASP A 202 -10.98 -6.36 -8.56
N ALA A 203 -12.08 -7.03 -8.96
CA ALA A 203 -12.79 -6.75 -10.19
C ALA A 203 -13.43 -5.35 -10.19
N GLU A 204 -13.96 -4.90 -9.06
CA GLU A 204 -14.55 -3.58 -8.93
C GLU A 204 -13.49 -2.47 -8.99
N LEU A 205 -12.31 -2.70 -8.41
CA LEU A 205 -11.16 -1.80 -8.55
C LEU A 205 -10.73 -1.65 -10.01
N ASP A 206 -10.74 -2.74 -10.77
CA ASP A 206 -10.44 -2.70 -12.21
C ASP A 206 -11.47 -1.91 -12.99
N ARG A 207 -12.77 -2.10 -12.70
CA ARG A 207 -13.84 -1.33 -13.33
C ARG A 207 -13.69 0.16 -13.05
N ALA A 208 -13.51 0.53 -11.79
CA ALA A 208 -13.33 1.93 -11.39
C ALA A 208 -12.08 2.56 -12.03
N SER A 209 -10.94 1.86 -12.02
CA SER A 209 -9.71 2.31 -12.70
C SER A 209 -9.93 2.55 -14.19
N ASN A 210 -10.63 1.64 -14.88
CA ASN A 210 -10.92 1.77 -16.30
C ASN A 210 -11.88 2.95 -16.59
N GLN A 211 -12.85 3.21 -15.72
CA GLN A 211 -13.75 4.35 -15.85
C GLN A 211 -13.03 5.68 -15.65
N LEU A 212 -12.15 5.79 -14.64
CA LEU A 212 -11.27 6.97 -14.46
C LEU A 212 -10.41 7.20 -15.71
N ALA A 213 -9.76 6.15 -16.21
CA ALA A 213 -8.93 6.25 -17.39
C ALA A 213 -9.71 6.59 -18.67
N ALA A 214 -10.98 6.18 -18.78
CA ALA A 214 -11.85 6.54 -19.90
C ALA A 214 -12.16 8.04 -19.91
N ALA A 215 -12.48 8.61 -18.74
CA ALA A 215 -12.74 10.04 -18.60
C ALA A 215 -11.55 10.90 -19.05
N ASP A 216 -10.32 10.52 -18.66
CA ASP A 216 -9.09 11.20 -19.08
C ASP A 216 -8.86 11.11 -20.60
N ARG A 217 -9.13 9.94 -21.20
CA ARG A 217 -9.00 9.74 -22.66
C ARG A 217 -10.00 10.60 -23.44
N ASP A 218 -11.25 10.65 -22.98
CA ASP A 218 -12.28 11.44 -23.62
C ASP A 218 -11.95 12.94 -23.58
N ALA A 219 -11.45 13.42 -22.44
CA ALA A 219 -10.98 14.80 -22.30
C ALA A 219 -9.86 15.14 -23.30
N LEU A 220 -8.89 14.23 -23.48
CA LEU A 220 -7.80 14.39 -24.44
C LEU A 220 -8.31 14.43 -25.90
N LEU A 221 -9.26 13.55 -26.25
CA LEU A 221 -9.84 13.52 -27.59
C LEU A 221 -10.60 14.80 -27.93
N VAL A 222 -11.35 15.35 -26.97
CA VAL A 222 -12.04 16.63 -27.13
C VAL A 222 -11.04 17.76 -27.36
N GLN A 223 -9.96 17.81 -26.57
CA GLN A 223 -8.93 18.84 -26.73
C GLN A 223 -8.23 18.72 -28.08
N GLY A 224 -7.91 17.51 -28.53
CA GLY A 224 -7.32 17.26 -29.85
C GLY A 224 -8.21 17.76 -31.00
N LYS A 225 -9.50 17.43 -30.98
CA LYS A 225 -10.48 17.90 -31.98
C LYS A 225 -10.63 19.42 -31.95
N PHE A 226 -10.64 20.03 -30.78
CA PHE A 226 -10.69 21.49 -30.65
C PHE A 226 -9.47 22.16 -31.29
N LEU A 227 -8.26 21.64 -31.04
CA LEU A 227 -7.03 22.16 -31.63
C LEU A 227 -7.02 22.01 -33.16
N GLU A 228 -7.48 20.87 -33.67
CA GLU A 228 -7.62 20.64 -35.11
C GLU A 228 -8.63 21.60 -35.74
N SER A 229 -9.79 21.80 -35.12
CA SER A 229 -10.79 22.76 -35.62
C SER A 229 -10.32 24.22 -35.52
N ARG A 230 -9.50 24.57 -34.53
CA ARG A 230 -9.08 25.97 -34.30
C ARG A 230 -7.85 26.35 -35.10
N TYR A 231 -6.93 25.42 -35.32
CA TYR A 231 -5.61 25.68 -35.93
C TYR A 231 -5.30 24.81 -37.15
N GLY A 232 -6.03 23.71 -37.37
CA GLY A 232 -5.87 22.86 -38.53
C GLY A 232 -6.49 23.47 -39.80
N SER A 233 -7.56 24.24 -39.66
CA SER A 233 -8.23 24.93 -40.78
C SER A 233 -7.38 26.01 -41.43
N ASP A 234 -6.47 26.64 -40.68
CA ASP A 234 -5.61 27.75 -41.16
C ASP A 234 -4.52 27.27 -42.13
N ARG A 235 -4.06 26.01 -42.01
CA ARG A 235 -3.10 25.40 -42.96
C ARG A 235 -3.71 24.97 -44.29
N ALA A 236 -5.03 24.79 -44.36
CA ALA A 236 -5.70 24.30 -45.57
C ALA A 236 -6.02 25.41 -46.58
N ILE A 237 -5.82 26.69 -46.22
CA ILE A 237 -6.16 27.86 -47.05
C ILE A 237 -4.90 28.53 -47.64
N GLU A 238 -3.70 28.07 -47.28
CA GLU A 238 -2.41 28.58 -47.80
C GLU A 238 -1.73 27.67 -48.86
N GLY A 239 -2.40 26.63 -49.35
CA GLY A 239 -1.94 25.77 -50.46
C GLY A 239 -2.87 25.82 -51.66
#